data_AF-A0A3B7ACA2-F1
#
_entry.id   AF-A0A3B7ACA2-F1
#
_cell.length_a   1.000
_cell.length_b   1.000
_cell.length_c   1.000
_cell.angle_alpha   90.00
_cell.angle_beta   90.00
_cell.angle_gamma   90.00
#
_symmetry.space_group_name_H-M   'P 1'
#
loop_
_entity.id
_entity.type
_entity.pdbx_description
1 polymer ?
#
loop_
_entity_poly.entity_id
_entity_poly.type
_entity_poly.pdbx_seq_one_letter_code
_entity_poly.pdbx_strand_id
1 'polypeptide(L)'
;MKPSPHTQQGFSLVELAVVMVIIGIFMTLGLKVAMSTMDNTAYSVTKSKQELIKTALIGYLRTYGRLPCPDNAAGVATGSEAATCFASAGEAYGIVPWQTLGIPRDAVLDGWGSFFSYRVANGTGTSKNWTAKVSATTDLTVNELKMPTAALSIQELNAAGDAYAAAPTTTSAVVVILSHGKNGFGAKTTKVGDRMPVSDAGADETTNASGGTALFVLRPSNDSASAFGGAYDDLVAYLSPQDLLQPLINEGSLRACLAYCTSSNSSVCAGGTGTCSCAAVGVAGIPSGASPCSGTCGTCMASPALAGCVPVGPLPVGATPTSCL
;
A
#
# COMPACT_ATOMS: atom_id res chain seq x y z
N MET A 1 66.02 -55.75 20.20
CA MET A 1 64.66 -55.17 20.25
C MET A 1 63.89 -55.65 19.03
N LYS A 2 62.81 -56.39 19.23
CA LYS A 2 61.98 -56.97 18.16
C LYS A 2 60.89 -55.96 17.81
N PRO A 3 60.71 -55.56 16.53
CA PRO A 3 59.67 -54.60 16.18
C PRO A 3 58.29 -55.27 16.27
N SER A 4 57.36 -54.64 16.98
CA SER A 4 55.97 -55.07 17.03
C SER A 4 55.29 -54.74 15.69
N PRO A 5 54.56 -55.68 15.07
CA PRO A 5 53.81 -55.39 13.85
C PRO A 5 52.62 -54.49 14.19
N HIS A 6 52.58 -53.30 13.59
CA HIS A 6 51.39 -52.45 13.59
C HIS A 6 50.38 -53.03 12.59
N THR A 7 49.32 -53.65 13.09
CA THR A 7 48.13 -53.98 12.29
C THR A 7 47.45 -52.69 11.86
N GLN A 8 47.61 -52.31 10.59
CA GLN A 8 46.77 -51.27 9.98
C GLN A 8 45.35 -51.82 9.84
N GLN A 9 44.41 -51.30 10.63
CA GLN A 9 42.98 -51.50 10.40
C GLN A 9 42.60 -50.61 9.21
N GLY A 10 42.51 -51.20 8.02
CA GLY A 10 42.00 -50.51 6.84
C GLY A 10 40.50 -50.27 6.99
N PHE A 11 40.04 -49.06 6.66
CA PHE A 11 38.63 -48.72 6.62
C PHE A 11 37.88 -49.67 5.68
N SER A 12 36.74 -50.19 6.12
CA SER A 12 35.91 -51.05 5.28
C SER A 12 35.32 -50.24 4.12
N LEU A 13 35.27 -50.83 2.92
CA LEU A 13 34.55 -50.27 1.77
C LEU A 13 33.10 -49.90 2.12
N VAL A 14 32.48 -50.67 3.02
CA VAL A 14 31.12 -50.42 3.50
C VAL A 14 31.06 -49.16 4.36
N GLU A 15 32.08 -48.90 5.17
CA GLU A 15 32.14 -47.73 6.06
C GLU A 15 32.29 -46.44 5.27
N LEU A 16 33.13 -46.43 4.23
CA LEU A 16 33.22 -45.31 3.29
C LEU A 16 31.94 -45.12 2.47
N ALA A 17 31.24 -46.20 2.09
CA ALA A 17 29.96 -46.10 1.39
C ALA A 17 28.86 -45.46 2.27
N VAL A 18 28.78 -45.83 3.55
CA VAL A 18 27.81 -45.24 4.49
C VAL A 18 28.11 -43.75 4.71
N VAL A 19 29.37 -43.36 4.86
CA VAL A 19 29.76 -41.95 5.01
C VAL A 19 29.36 -41.13 3.78
N MET A 20 29.59 -41.65 2.57
CA MET A 20 29.19 -40.96 1.33
C MET A 20 27.68 -40.78 1.21
N VAL A 21 26.89 -41.78 1.62
CA VAL A 21 25.42 -41.67 1.66
C VAL A 21 24.99 -40.59 2.65
N ILE A 22 25.57 -40.56 3.84
CA ILE A 22 25.25 -39.56 4.87
C ILE A 22 25.60 -38.14 4.36
N ILE A 23 26.78 -37.95 3.76
CA ILE A 23 27.18 -36.67 3.17
C ILE A 23 26.23 -36.25 2.04
N GLY A 24 25.81 -37.19 1.19
CA GLY A 24 24.84 -36.93 0.13
C GLY A 24 23.48 -36.45 0.66
N ILE A 25 23.00 -37.06 1.75
CA ILE A 25 21.76 -36.62 2.42
C ILE A 25 21.95 -35.22 3.02
N PHE A 26 23.08 -34.94 3.69
CA PHE A 26 23.33 -33.62 4.25
C PHE A 26 23.47 -32.52 3.19
N MET A 27 24.12 -32.80 2.06
CA MET A 27 24.24 -31.83 0.96
C MET A 27 22.87 -31.50 0.35
N THR A 28 22.03 -32.52 0.14
CA THR A 28 20.68 -32.31 -0.44
C THR A 28 19.75 -31.56 0.51
N LEU A 29 19.81 -31.84 1.82
CA LEU A 29 19.05 -31.07 2.83
C LEU A 29 19.60 -29.64 2.98
N GLY A 30 20.93 -29.47 2.98
CA GLY A 30 21.58 -28.17 3.12
C GLY A 30 21.26 -27.21 1.98
N LEU A 31 21.21 -27.70 0.73
CA LEU A 31 20.85 -26.87 -0.43
C LEU A 31 19.41 -26.35 -0.35
N LYS A 32 18.46 -27.18 0.10
CA LYS A 32 17.05 -26.77 0.27
C LYS A 32 16.90 -25.67 1.32
N VAL A 33 17.60 -25.78 2.44
CA VAL A 33 17.60 -24.73 3.48
C VAL A 33 18.20 -23.44 2.95
N ALA A 34 19.34 -23.50 2.24
CA ALA A 34 19.95 -22.32 1.65
C ALA A 34 19.01 -21.59 0.67
N MET A 35 18.33 -22.33 -0.22
CA MET A 35 17.37 -21.73 -1.16
C MET A 35 16.17 -21.08 -0.45
N SER A 36 15.62 -21.71 0.60
CA SER A 36 14.52 -21.13 1.37
C SER A 36 14.91 -19.83 2.09
N THR A 37 16.14 -19.73 2.59
CA THR A 37 16.63 -18.49 3.22
C THR A 37 16.78 -17.35 2.20
N MET A 38 17.16 -17.65 0.96
CA MET A 38 17.25 -16.67 -0.12
C MET A 38 15.87 -16.15 -0.51
N ASP A 39 14.89 -17.04 -0.68
CA ASP A 39 13.51 -16.64 -1.03
C ASP A 39 12.92 -15.74 0.07
N ASN A 40 13.04 -16.12 1.35
CA ASN A 40 12.58 -15.28 2.47
C ASN A 40 13.24 -13.89 2.49
N THR A 41 14.53 -13.82 2.12
CA THR A 41 15.24 -12.56 2.00
C THR A 41 14.67 -11.71 0.86
N ALA A 42 14.41 -12.32 -0.31
CA ALA A 42 13.79 -11.63 -1.44
C ALA A 42 12.40 -11.07 -1.07
N TYR A 43 11.55 -11.87 -0.42
CA TYR A 43 10.25 -11.41 0.08
C TYR A 43 10.37 -10.24 1.06
N SER A 44 11.32 -10.31 2.00
CA SER A 44 11.54 -9.23 2.99
C SER A 44 12.02 -7.94 2.31
N VAL A 45 12.96 -8.04 1.38
CA VAL A 45 13.47 -6.90 0.60
C VAL A 45 12.35 -6.28 -0.24
N THR A 46 11.53 -7.10 -0.91
CA THR A 46 10.40 -6.63 -1.71
C THR A 46 9.43 -5.80 -0.87
N LYS A 47 9.02 -6.30 0.30
CA LYS A 47 8.13 -5.57 1.21
C LYS A 47 8.75 -4.27 1.71
N SER A 48 10.03 -4.28 2.08
CA SER A 48 10.74 -3.07 2.51
C SER A 48 10.78 -2.00 1.40
N LYS A 49 11.01 -2.41 0.15
CA LYS A 49 11.00 -1.50 -1.00
C LYS A 49 9.60 -0.98 -1.32
N GLN A 50 8.55 -1.79 -1.18
CA GLN A 50 7.16 -1.32 -1.29
C GLN A 50 6.85 -0.21 -0.29
N GLU A 51 7.29 -0.32 0.96
CA GLU A 51 7.10 0.75 1.97
C GLU A 51 7.87 2.03 1.65
N LEU A 52 9.08 1.91 1.09
CA LEU A 52 9.85 3.05 0.59
C LEU A 52 9.10 3.77 -0.54
N ILE A 53 8.56 3.02 -1.51
CA ILE A 53 7.79 3.58 -2.62
C ILE A 53 6.52 4.28 -2.10
N LYS A 54 5.80 3.68 -1.15
CA LYS A 54 4.63 4.32 -0.51
C LYS A 54 4.99 5.67 0.11
N THR A 55 6.08 5.73 0.85
CA THR A 55 6.57 6.97 1.49
C THR A 55 6.92 8.03 0.44
N ALA A 56 7.59 7.63 -0.65
CA ALA A 56 7.93 8.54 -1.75
C ALA A 56 6.67 9.10 -2.45
N LEU A 57 5.64 8.28 -2.64
CA LEU A 57 4.37 8.71 -3.21
C LEU A 57 3.64 9.73 -2.32
N ILE A 58 3.63 9.52 -1.01
CA ILE A 58 3.06 10.48 -0.05
C ILE A 58 3.84 11.81 -0.08
N GLY A 59 5.17 11.75 -0.13
CA GLY A 59 6.02 12.95 -0.27
C GLY A 59 5.79 13.70 -1.59
N TYR A 60 5.60 12.97 -2.68
CA TYR A 60 5.27 13.55 -3.99
C TYR A 60 3.89 14.23 -3.95
N LEU A 61 2.89 13.56 -3.37
CA LEU A 61 1.56 14.11 -3.18
C LEU A 61 1.60 15.41 -2.37
N ARG A 62 2.38 15.45 -1.28
CA ARG A 62 2.59 16.64 -0.46
C ARG A 62 3.15 17.82 -1.26
N THR A 63 4.11 17.55 -2.14
CA THR A 63 4.87 18.59 -2.84
C THR A 63 4.11 19.12 -4.05
N TYR A 64 3.49 18.22 -4.82
CA TYR A 64 2.88 18.54 -6.12
C TYR A 64 1.34 18.57 -6.09
N GLY A 65 0.71 18.10 -5.01
CA GLY A 65 -0.74 18.02 -4.87
C GLY A 65 -1.40 16.99 -5.78
N ARG A 66 -0.62 16.04 -6.31
CA ARG A 66 -1.04 14.93 -7.16
C ARG A 66 -0.08 13.75 -7.02
N LEU A 67 -0.50 12.57 -7.43
CA LEU A 67 0.35 11.40 -7.66
C LEU A 67 0.94 11.45 -9.08
N PRO A 68 2.11 10.82 -9.30
CA PRO A 68 2.70 10.75 -10.63
C PRO A 68 1.96 9.72 -11.50
N CYS A 69 1.95 9.94 -12.81
CA CYS A 69 1.51 8.88 -13.73
C CYS A 69 2.56 7.76 -13.79
N PRO A 70 2.16 6.50 -14.02
CA PRO A 70 3.12 5.42 -14.22
C PRO A 70 4.07 5.69 -15.39
N ASP A 71 5.27 5.14 -15.33
CA ASP A 71 6.14 5.05 -16.50
C ASP A 71 5.56 4.01 -17.46
N ASN A 72 5.13 4.47 -18.64
CA ASN A 72 4.53 3.65 -19.70
C ASN A 72 5.47 3.48 -20.91
N ALA A 73 6.78 3.67 -20.74
CA ALA A 73 7.74 3.50 -21.82
C ALA A 73 7.56 2.15 -22.52
N ALA A 74 7.50 2.17 -23.85
CA ALA A 74 7.39 0.97 -24.67
C ALA A 74 8.63 0.07 -24.52
N GLY A 75 9.80 0.66 -24.29
CA GLY A 75 11.06 -0.04 -24.04
C GLY A 75 11.33 -0.33 -22.55
N VAL A 76 12.61 -0.41 -22.21
CA VAL A 76 13.05 -0.48 -20.81
C VAL A 76 12.55 0.77 -20.10
N ALA A 77 12.01 0.58 -18.89
CA ALA A 77 11.53 1.69 -18.08
C ALA A 77 12.61 2.75 -17.90
N THR A 78 12.21 4.00 -18.02
CA THR A 78 13.06 5.19 -17.91
C THR A 78 13.07 5.74 -16.48
N GLY A 79 11.98 5.51 -15.75
CA GLY A 79 11.71 6.05 -14.42
C GLY A 79 11.04 7.41 -14.43
N SER A 80 10.69 7.94 -15.59
CA SER A 80 9.95 9.19 -15.73
C SER A 80 8.45 8.92 -15.83
N GLU A 81 7.64 9.75 -15.17
CA GLU A 81 6.18 9.68 -15.32
C GLU A 81 5.75 9.92 -16.77
N ALA A 82 4.70 9.22 -17.21
CA ALA A 82 4.03 9.54 -18.45
C ALA A 82 3.37 10.92 -18.38
N ALA A 83 3.29 11.62 -19.52
CA ALA A 83 2.66 12.95 -19.59
C ALA A 83 1.18 12.93 -19.17
N THR A 84 0.48 11.84 -19.49
CA THR A 84 -0.94 11.63 -19.18
C THR A 84 -1.21 10.16 -18.92
N CYS A 85 -2.12 9.86 -18.00
CA CYS A 85 -2.60 8.51 -17.75
C CYS A 85 -4.13 8.45 -17.60
N PHE A 86 -4.83 9.45 -18.16
CA PHE A 86 -6.24 9.80 -17.93
C PHE A 86 -7.24 9.11 -18.87
N ALA A 87 -6.79 8.53 -19.99
CA ALA A 87 -7.69 8.16 -21.08
C ALA A 87 -8.14 6.69 -21.05
N SER A 88 -7.40 5.80 -20.37
CA SER A 88 -7.78 4.39 -20.25
C SER A 88 -7.20 3.69 -19.01
N ALA A 89 -7.87 2.62 -18.56
CA ALA A 89 -7.42 1.79 -17.44
C ALA A 89 -5.99 1.24 -17.63
N GLY A 90 -5.60 0.99 -18.88
CA GLY A 90 -4.26 0.51 -19.26
C GLY A 90 -3.16 1.56 -19.19
N GLU A 91 -3.46 2.83 -19.44
CA GLU A 91 -2.48 3.92 -19.34
C GLU A 91 -2.16 4.28 -17.88
N ALA A 92 -3.08 3.99 -16.97
CA ALA A 92 -2.87 4.10 -15.53
C ALA A 92 -2.15 2.88 -14.93
N TYR A 93 -1.64 1.98 -15.76
CA TYR A 93 -0.80 0.84 -15.40
C TYR A 93 0.59 0.94 -16.06
N GLY A 94 1.64 0.85 -15.27
CA GLY A 94 3.01 0.93 -15.77
C GLY A 94 4.02 0.55 -14.72
N ILE A 95 5.20 1.17 -14.77
CA ILE A 95 6.26 1.00 -13.77
C ILE A 95 6.27 2.20 -12.82
N VAL A 96 6.71 1.99 -11.59
CA VAL A 96 6.91 3.08 -10.62
C VAL A 96 7.89 4.12 -11.20
N PRO A 97 7.53 5.41 -11.32
CA PRO A 97 8.38 6.42 -11.95
C PRO A 97 9.46 6.93 -10.97
N TRP A 98 10.53 6.15 -10.78
CA TRP A 98 11.55 6.41 -9.74
C TRP A 98 12.31 7.73 -9.91
N GLN A 99 12.58 8.19 -11.13
CA GLN A 99 13.23 9.48 -11.38
C GLN A 99 12.31 10.63 -10.97
N THR A 100 11.02 10.55 -11.32
CA THR A 100 10.01 11.53 -10.90
C THR A 100 9.83 11.55 -9.38
N LEU A 101 9.91 10.39 -8.74
CA LEU A 101 9.86 10.26 -7.28
C LEU A 101 11.16 10.65 -6.57
N GLY A 102 12.26 10.86 -7.31
CA GLY A 102 13.56 11.17 -6.71
C GLY A 102 14.17 10.01 -5.91
N ILE A 103 13.79 8.77 -6.18
CA ILE A 103 14.31 7.56 -5.51
C ILE A 103 15.27 6.80 -6.45
N PRO A 104 16.27 6.07 -5.90
CA PRO A 104 17.22 5.34 -6.74
C PRO A 104 16.52 4.20 -7.49
N ARG A 105 17.01 3.89 -8.69
CA ARG A 105 16.47 2.81 -9.52
C ARG A 105 16.41 1.46 -8.81
N ASP A 106 17.40 1.16 -7.95
CA ASP A 106 17.39 -0.09 -7.19
C ASP A 106 16.20 -0.21 -6.23
N ALA A 107 15.68 0.90 -5.72
CA ALA A 107 14.53 0.91 -4.83
C ALA A 107 13.22 0.47 -5.52
N VAL A 108 13.18 0.45 -6.85
CA VAL A 108 12.02 -0.02 -7.63
C VAL A 108 12.22 -1.38 -8.29
N LEU A 109 13.28 -2.09 -7.92
CA LEU A 109 13.49 -3.49 -8.28
C LEU A 109 13.10 -4.36 -7.09
N ASP A 110 12.23 -5.35 -7.28
CA ASP A 110 11.89 -6.31 -6.25
C ASP A 110 13.08 -7.21 -5.87
N GLY A 111 12.86 -8.12 -4.93
CA GLY A 111 13.89 -9.06 -4.45
C GLY A 111 14.46 -9.98 -5.53
N TRP A 112 13.81 -10.10 -6.69
CA TRP A 112 14.24 -10.93 -7.82
C TRP A 112 14.78 -10.10 -8.99
N GLY A 113 14.80 -8.76 -8.87
CA GLY A 113 15.40 -7.86 -9.87
C GLY A 113 14.44 -7.40 -10.97
N SER A 114 13.14 -7.63 -10.78
CA SER A 114 12.07 -7.17 -11.67
C SER A 114 11.51 -5.83 -11.19
N PHE A 115 11.02 -5.00 -12.12
CA PHE A 115 10.42 -3.72 -11.73
C PHE A 115 9.06 -3.90 -11.05
N PHE A 116 8.80 -3.09 -10.01
CA PHE A 116 7.45 -2.97 -9.47
C PHE A 116 6.50 -2.37 -10.51
N SER A 117 5.38 -3.05 -10.75
CA SER A 117 4.27 -2.48 -11.50
C SER A 117 3.48 -1.53 -10.61
N TYR A 118 3.12 -0.38 -11.17
CA TYR A 118 2.41 0.69 -10.50
C TYR A 118 1.08 0.94 -11.17
N ARG A 119 0.02 0.96 -10.37
CA ARG A 119 -1.33 1.36 -10.77
C ARG A 119 -1.75 2.55 -9.92
N VAL A 120 -2.36 3.53 -10.56
CA VAL A 120 -2.97 4.67 -9.87
C VAL A 120 -4.42 4.81 -10.32
N ALA A 121 -5.31 5.08 -9.39
CA ALA A 121 -6.72 5.28 -9.69
C ALA A 121 -6.88 6.59 -10.48
N ASN A 122 -7.49 6.48 -11.66
CA ASN A 122 -7.68 7.59 -12.57
C ASN A 122 -9.08 7.55 -13.19
N GLY A 123 -9.76 8.70 -13.21
CA GLY A 123 -11.11 8.84 -13.75
C GLY A 123 -11.13 9.34 -15.20
N THR A 124 -12.22 9.09 -15.90
CA THR A 124 -12.50 9.66 -17.22
C THR A 124 -13.37 10.91 -17.10
N GLY A 125 -13.10 11.97 -17.87
CA GLY A 125 -14.01 13.13 -18.01
C GLY A 125 -13.91 14.17 -16.89
N THR A 126 -15.03 14.49 -16.24
CA THR A 126 -15.14 15.56 -15.21
C THR A 126 -14.81 15.10 -13.78
N SER A 127 -14.54 13.81 -13.57
CA SER A 127 -14.15 13.25 -12.28
C SER A 127 -12.78 13.76 -11.83
N LYS A 128 -12.68 14.29 -10.61
CA LYS A 128 -11.41 14.71 -10.01
C LYS A 128 -10.53 13.49 -9.76
N ASN A 129 -9.24 13.67 -10.02
CA ASN A 129 -8.30 12.59 -10.29
C ASN A 129 -7.02 12.78 -9.47
N TRP A 130 -6.56 11.69 -8.85
CA TRP A 130 -5.34 11.66 -8.05
C TRP A 130 -4.08 11.99 -8.83
N THR A 131 -4.07 11.88 -10.17
CA THR A 131 -2.91 12.21 -11.01
C THR A 131 -2.96 13.59 -11.65
N ALA A 132 -4.01 14.37 -11.42
CA ALA A 132 -4.13 15.75 -11.91
C ALA A 132 -3.91 16.75 -10.77
N LYS A 133 -3.19 17.85 -11.05
CA LYS A 133 -3.08 18.93 -10.07
C LYS A 133 -4.40 19.67 -9.95
N VAL A 134 -4.81 19.83 -8.72
CA VAL A 134 -5.92 20.64 -8.27
C VAL A 134 -5.58 22.14 -8.48
N SER A 135 -6.33 22.86 -9.32
CA SER A 135 -6.20 24.32 -9.49
C SER A 135 -6.96 25.07 -8.39
N ALA A 136 -6.60 26.33 -8.10
CA ALA A 136 -7.11 27.17 -7.01
C ALA A 136 -8.64 27.43 -6.98
N THR A 137 -9.38 26.93 -7.98
CA THR A 137 -10.84 26.98 -8.07
C THR A 137 -11.49 25.58 -8.05
N THR A 138 -10.69 24.54 -7.83
CA THR A 138 -11.04 23.13 -8.06
C THR A 138 -10.40 22.20 -7.01
N ASP A 139 -10.30 22.67 -5.77
CA ASP A 139 -9.83 21.90 -4.61
C ASP A 139 -10.42 20.48 -4.56
N LEU A 140 -9.59 19.47 -4.24
CA LEU A 140 -10.08 18.11 -3.94
C LEU A 140 -11.06 18.25 -2.79
N THR A 141 -12.34 18.03 -3.07
CA THR A 141 -13.38 18.18 -2.07
C THR A 141 -13.43 16.98 -1.15
N VAL A 142 -14.11 17.22 -0.02
CA VAL A 142 -14.27 16.26 1.08
C VAL A 142 -14.81 14.93 0.65
N ASN A 143 -15.62 14.97 -0.38
CA ASN A 143 -16.32 13.84 -0.93
C ASN A 143 -15.52 13.15 -2.03
N GLU A 144 -14.61 13.84 -2.70
CA GLU A 144 -13.76 13.32 -3.78
C GLU A 144 -12.54 12.55 -3.28
N LEU A 145 -12.17 12.75 -2.02
CA LEU A 145 -11.13 11.99 -1.33
C LEU A 145 -11.66 10.74 -0.62
N LYS A 146 -12.95 10.43 -0.78
CA LYS A 146 -13.55 9.21 -0.23
C LYS A 146 -13.59 8.06 -1.24
N MET A 147 -13.74 8.33 -2.55
CA MET A 147 -13.74 7.29 -3.59
C MET A 147 -13.21 7.82 -4.93
N PRO A 148 -12.07 7.34 -5.45
CA PRO A 148 -11.68 7.63 -6.83
C PRO A 148 -12.73 7.09 -7.81
N THR A 149 -13.02 7.82 -8.89
CA THR A 149 -13.77 7.23 -10.00
C THR A 149 -12.84 6.27 -10.73
N ALA A 150 -13.26 5.00 -10.90
CA ALA A 150 -12.44 3.81 -11.18
C ALA A 150 -11.62 3.31 -9.98
N ALA A 151 -12.33 2.89 -8.91
CA ALA A 151 -11.72 2.31 -7.73
C ALA A 151 -10.97 1.02 -8.07
N LEU A 152 -9.69 0.99 -7.69
CA LEU A 152 -8.92 -0.25 -7.68
C LEU A 152 -9.48 -1.10 -6.54
N SER A 153 -9.82 -2.35 -6.85
CA SER A 153 -10.36 -3.32 -5.91
C SER A 153 -9.28 -4.32 -5.54
N ILE A 154 -9.09 -4.57 -4.24
CA ILE A 154 -8.23 -5.66 -3.77
C ILE A 154 -9.13 -6.79 -3.28
N GLN A 155 -8.93 -7.97 -3.86
CA GLN A 155 -9.59 -9.20 -3.43
C GLN A 155 -8.60 -10.02 -2.62
N GLU A 156 -8.80 -10.03 -1.31
CA GLU A 156 -7.98 -10.80 -0.38
C GLU A 156 -8.54 -12.22 -0.23
N LEU A 157 -7.78 -13.22 -0.67
CA LEU A 157 -8.18 -14.63 -0.65
C LEU A 157 -7.28 -15.44 0.27
N ASN A 158 -7.87 -16.42 0.96
CA ASN A 158 -7.10 -17.45 1.65
C ASN A 158 -6.49 -18.46 0.64
N ALA A 159 -5.71 -19.41 1.13
CA ALA A 159 -5.10 -20.44 0.27
C ALA A 159 -6.11 -21.38 -0.44
N ALA A 160 -7.35 -21.47 0.06
CA ALA A 160 -8.43 -22.25 -0.53
C ALA A 160 -9.22 -21.48 -1.60
N GLY A 161 -8.98 -20.17 -1.76
CA GLY A 161 -9.70 -19.30 -2.68
C GLY A 161 -10.93 -18.62 -2.07
N ASP A 162 -11.19 -18.78 -0.77
CA ASP A 162 -12.27 -18.07 -0.10
C ASP A 162 -11.82 -16.64 0.25
N ALA A 163 -12.72 -15.68 0.05
CA ALA A 163 -12.51 -14.33 0.54
C ALA A 163 -12.45 -14.32 2.08
N TYR A 164 -11.50 -13.57 2.65
CA TYR A 164 -11.44 -13.41 4.10
C TYR A 164 -12.69 -12.67 4.60
N ALA A 165 -13.49 -13.31 5.46
CA ALA A 165 -14.72 -12.72 6.00
C ALA A 165 -14.52 -11.41 6.78
N ALA A 166 -13.29 -11.13 7.24
CA ALA A 166 -12.90 -9.90 7.94
C ALA A 166 -12.24 -8.84 7.03
N ALA A 167 -11.93 -9.18 5.79
CA ALA A 167 -11.41 -8.27 4.77
C ALA A 167 -12.43 -8.20 3.63
N PRO A 168 -13.55 -7.47 3.79
CA PRO A 168 -14.45 -7.22 2.66
C PRO A 168 -13.60 -6.61 1.55
N THR A 169 -13.68 -7.20 0.34
CA THR A 169 -13.03 -6.74 -0.90
C THR A 169 -12.83 -5.22 -0.85
N THR A 170 -11.60 -4.78 -0.58
CA THR A 170 -11.38 -3.38 -0.24
C THR A 170 -11.65 -2.57 -1.49
N THR A 171 -12.70 -1.76 -1.44
CA THR A 171 -13.39 -1.23 -2.62
C THR A 171 -12.86 0.15 -3.03
N SER A 172 -11.71 0.58 -2.50
CA SER A 172 -11.20 1.94 -2.74
C SER A 172 -9.67 2.06 -2.56
N ALA A 173 -8.89 1.19 -3.19
CA ALA A 173 -7.46 1.47 -3.35
C ALA A 173 -7.25 2.61 -4.36
N VAL A 174 -6.35 3.54 -4.03
CA VAL A 174 -5.92 4.65 -4.90
C VAL A 174 -4.64 4.27 -5.64
N VAL A 175 -3.74 3.57 -4.96
CA VAL A 175 -2.48 3.09 -5.53
C VAL A 175 -2.36 1.60 -5.32
N VAL A 176 -1.84 0.89 -6.33
CA VAL A 176 -1.33 -0.48 -6.20
C VAL A 176 0.12 -0.52 -6.66
N ILE A 177 0.96 -1.19 -5.87
CA ILE A 177 2.36 -1.49 -6.12
C ILE A 177 2.50 -3.01 -6.12
N LEU A 178 2.75 -3.59 -7.28
CA LEU A 178 2.77 -5.02 -7.51
C LEU A 178 4.21 -5.49 -7.80
N SER A 179 4.69 -6.48 -7.06
CA SER A 179 5.80 -7.35 -7.49
C SER A 179 5.20 -8.64 -8.03
N HIS A 180 5.74 -9.10 -9.17
CA HIS A 180 5.30 -10.33 -9.85
C HIS A 180 6.04 -11.57 -9.34
N GLY A 181 6.56 -11.50 -8.11
CA GLY A 181 7.21 -12.62 -7.45
C GLY A 181 8.48 -13.14 -8.14
N LYS A 182 8.79 -14.40 -7.85
CA LYS A 182 9.95 -15.15 -8.31
C LYS A 182 9.79 -15.63 -9.75
N ASN A 183 8.58 -15.98 -10.17
CA ASN A 183 8.29 -16.41 -11.54
C ASN A 183 8.28 -15.21 -12.52
N GLY A 184 7.96 -14.01 -12.04
CA GLY A 184 8.03 -12.77 -12.79
C GLY A 184 7.00 -12.65 -13.90
N PHE A 185 5.93 -13.46 -13.93
CA PHE A 185 4.95 -13.41 -15.01
C PHE A 185 4.30 -12.03 -15.10
N GLY A 186 4.37 -11.39 -16.27
CA GLY A 186 3.90 -10.01 -16.45
C GLY A 186 4.87 -8.92 -15.99
N ALA A 187 6.02 -9.25 -15.38
CA ALA A 187 7.01 -8.28 -14.96
C ALA A 187 7.76 -7.63 -16.14
N LYS A 188 8.18 -6.38 -15.99
CA LYS A 188 9.27 -5.82 -16.83
C LYS A 188 10.59 -5.99 -16.10
N THR A 189 11.65 -6.29 -16.85
CA THR A 189 13.01 -6.43 -16.28
C THR A 189 13.91 -5.29 -16.73
N THR A 190 15.10 -5.21 -16.15
CA THR A 190 16.11 -4.20 -16.51
C THR A 190 16.74 -4.42 -17.88
N LYS A 191 16.55 -5.62 -18.48
CA LYS A 191 17.20 -6.06 -19.72
C LYS A 191 16.26 -6.09 -20.91
N VAL A 192 14.96 -6.31 -20.66
CA VAL A 192 13.93 -6.47 -21.69
C VAL A 192 12.85 -5.42 -21.45
N GLY A 193 12.50 -4.68 -22.50
CA GLY A 193 11.48 -3.63 -22.44
C GLY A 193 10.05 -4.17 -22.39
N ASP A 194 9.83 -5.35 -22.95
CA ASP A 194 8.55 -6.03 -22.91
C ASP A 194 8.30 -6.71 -21.56
N ARG A 195 7.01 -6.88 -21.23
CA ARG A 195 6.59 -7.66 -20.07
C ARG A 195 6.85 -9.15 -20.33
N MET A 196 7.25 -9.87 -19.30
CA MET A 196 7.36 -11.33 -19.34
C MET A 196 6.00 -11.95 -19.69
N PRO A 197 5.98 -13.06 -20.46
CA PRO A 197 4.75 -13.70 -20.87
C PRO A 197 3.95 -14.21 -19.66
N VAL A 198 2.62 -14.26 -19.79
CA VAL A 198 1.71 -14.73 -18.74
C VAL A 198 1.00 -16.04 -19.13
N SER A 199 1.42 -16.68 -20.23
CA SER A 199 0.76 -17.88 -20.77
C SER A 199 0.77 -19.07 -19.81
N ASP A 200 1.79 -19.14 -18.95
CA ASP A 200 1.98 -20.21 -17.97
C ASP A 200 1.58 -19.77 -16.55
N ALA A 201 1.09 -18.53 -16.40
CA ALA A 201 0.70 -17.97 -15.12
C ALA A 201 -0.63 -18.57 -14.64
N GLY A 202 -0.79 -18.65 -13.32
CA GLY A 202 -2.09 -18.95 -12.72
C GLY A 202 -3.14 -17.89 -13.09
N ALA A 203 -4.43 -18.22 -12.91
CA ALA A 203 -5.52 -17.27 -13.17
C ALA A 203 -5.41 -16.01 -12.29
N ASP A 204 -4.93 -16.15 -11.06
CA ASP A 204 -4.78 -15.03 -10.12
C ASP A 204 -3.59 -14.13 -10.51
N GLU A 205 -2.44 -14.72 -10.88
CA GLU A 205 -1.28 -13.95 -11.37
C GLU A 205 -1.58 -13.28 -12.71
N THR A 206 -2.31 -13.96 -13.60
CA THR A 206 -2.80 -13.36 -14.85
C THR A 206 -3.68 -12.13 -14.58
N THR A 207 -4.50 -12.18 -13.52
CA THR A 207 -5.35 -11.05 -13.12
C THR A 207 -4.51 -9.84 -12.69
N ASN A 208 -3.45 -10.08 -11.91
CA ASN A 208 -2.52 -9.03 -11.45
C ASN A 208 -1.62 -8.48 -12.57
N ALA A 209 -1.24 -9.33 -13.52
CA ALA A 209 -0.42 -8.96 -14.66
C ALA A 209 -1.17 -8.17 -15.74
N SER A 210 -2.50 -8.19 -15.73
CA SER A 210 -3.32 -7.49 -16.72
C SER A 210 -3.37 -5.97 -16.47
N GLY A 211 -2.92 -5.19 -17.44
CA GLY A 211 -2.98 -3.73 -17.36
C GLY A 211 -4.39 -3.14 -17.44
N GLY A 212 -5.38 -3.92 -17.88
CA GLY A 212 -6.76 -3.43 -18.08
C GLY A 212 -7.70 -3.61 -16.89
N THR A 213 -7.37 -4.45 -15.92
CA THR A 213 -8.28 -4.86 -14.83
C THR A 213 -8.21 -3.88 -13.66
N ALA A 214 -9.33 -3.46 -13.06
CA ALA A 214 -9.31 -2.69 -11.81
C ALA A 214 -9.20 -3.59 -10.57
N LEU A 215 -9.06 -4.91 -10.76
CA LEU A 215 -9.04 -5.92 -9.71
C LEU A 215 -7.63 -6.47 -9.54
N PHE A 216 -7.17 -6.54 -8.29
CA PHE A 216 -5.94 -7.21 -7.90
C PHE A 216 -6.24 -8.27 -6.85
N VAL A 217 -5.66 -9.46 -7.02
CA VAL A 217 -5.79 -10.57 -6.07
C VAL A 217 -4.60 -10.52 -5.13
N LEU A 218 -4.86 -10.57 -3.82
CA LEU A 218 -3.86 -10.72 -2.77
C LEU A 218 -4.12 -12.04 -2.04
N ARG A 219 -3.12 -12.92 -1.97
CA ARG A 219 -3.22 -14.17 -1.21
C ARG A 219 -1.85 -14.67 -0.73
N PRO A 220 -1.80 -15.65 0.20
CA PRO A 220 -0.55 -16.27 0.60
C PRO A 220 0.16 -16.94 -0.59
N SER A 221 1.49 -16.82 -0.61
CA SER A 221 2.33 -17.42 -1.66
C SER A 221 2.25 -18.95 -1.64
N ASN A 222 2.21 -19.57 -2.81
CA ASN A 222 2.25 -21.02 -2.97
C ASN A 222 2.81 -21.42 -4.35
N ASP A 223 3.51 -22.55 -4.41
CA ASP A 223 4.12 -23.06 -5.66
C ASP A 223 3.25 -24.12 -6.36
N SER A 224 2.00 -24.33 -5.92
CA SER A 224 1.17 -25.43 -6.40
C SER A 224 0.34 -25.00 -7.61
N ALA A 225 0.69 -25.51 -8.79
CA ALA A 225 -0.09 -25.28 -10.01
C ALA A 225 -1.55 -25.78 -9.91
N SER A 226 -1.84 -26.73 -9.00
CA SER A 226 -3.20 -27.25 -8.77
C SER A 226 -3.97 -26.49 -7.68
N ALA A 227 -3.36 -25.48 -7.03
CA ALA A 227 -4.08 -24.64 -6.09
C ALA A 227 -5.16 -23.81 -6.81
N PHE A 228 -6.15 -23.34 -6.05
CA PHE A 228 -7.11 -22.35 -6.55
C PHE A 228 -6.34 -21.16 -7.12
N GLY A 229 -6.71 -20.70 -8.32
CA GLY A 229 -6.03 -19.60 -8.98
C GLY A 229 -4.62 -19.91 -9.50
N GLY A 230 -4.12 -21.14 -9.38
CA GLY A 230 -2.78 -21.59 -9.79
C GLY A 230 -1.69 -21.40 -8.73
N ALA A 231 -0.43 -21.53 -9.13
CA ALA A 231 0.69 -21.06 -8.32
C ALA A 231 0.59 -19.52 -8.15
N TYR A 232 1.15 -19.00 -7.06
CA TYR A 232 1.09 -17.58 -6.76
C TYR A 232 2.26 -17.14 -5.91
N ASP A 233 3.05 -16.20 -6.42
CA ASP A 233 4.14 -15.57 -5.70
C ASP A 233 4.13 -14.03 -5.79
N ASP A 234 3.07 -13.46 -6.38
CA ASP A 234 2.83 -12.03 -6.43
C ASP A 234 2.74 -11.38 -5.03
N LEU A 235 3.28 -10.17 -4.91
CA LEU A 235 3.10 -9.32 -3.73
C LEU A 235 2.37 -8.04 -4.12
N VAL A 236 1.14 -7.92 -3.64
CA VAL A 236 0.31 -6.71 -3.81
C VAL A 236 0.42 -5.83 -2.56
N ALA A 237 0.89 -4.61 -2.74
CA ALA A 237 0.79 -3.55 -1.74
C ALA A 237 -0.10 -2.43 -2.29
N TYR A 238 -0.91 -1.80 -1.43
CA TYR A 238 -1.83 -0.74 -1.84
C TYR A 238 -1.87 0.41 -0.84
N LEU A 239 -2.42 1.55 -1.29
CA LEU A 239 -2.73 2.70 -0.45
C LEU A 239 -4.18 3.12 -0.68
N SER A 240 -4.92 3.27 0.41
CA SER A 240 -6.24 3.89 0.43
C SER A 240 -6.12 5.42 0.49
N PRO A 241 -7.22 6.18 0.32
CA PRO A 241 -7.19 7.62 0.55
C PRO A 241 -6.73 7.99 1.96
N GLN A 242 -7.10 7.19 2.97
CA GLN A 242 -6.68 7.44 4.35
C GLN A 242 -5.17 7.31 4.51
N ASP A 243 -4.55 6.29 3.90
CA ASP A 243 -3.10 6.08 4.00
C ASP A 243 -2.31 7.23 3.35
N LEU A 244 -2.85 7.83 2.29
CA LEU A 244 -2.24 8.96 1.59
C LEU A 244 -2.37 10.29 2.33
N LEU A 245 -3.50 10.50 3.03
CA LEU A 245 -3.86 11.81 3.56
C LEU A 245 -3.63 11.96 5.07
N GLN A 246 -3.76 10.88 5.83
CA GLN A 246 -3.58 10.91 7.30
C GLN A 246 -2.20 11.45 7.72
N PRO A 247 -1.07 11.07 7.08
CA PRO A 247 0.23 11.62 7.42
C PRO A 247 0.31 13.13 7.17
N LEU A 248 -0.28 13.60 6.07
CA LEU A 248 -0.26 15.02 5.69
C LEU A 248 -1.06 15.89 6.68
N ILE A 249 -2.14 15.34 7.23
CA ILE A 249 -2.96 15.96 8.28
C ILE A 249 -2.18 16.01 9.60
N ASN A 250 -1.58 14.88 10.01
CA ASN A 250 -0.83 14.79 11.26
C ASN A 250 0.35 15.77 11.29
N GLU A 251 0.98 16.01 10.15
CA GLU A 251 2.10 16.96 9.99
C GLU A 251 1.64 18.42 9.78
N GLY A 252 0.33 18.68 9.70
CA GLY A 252 -0.23 20.01 9.50
C GLY A 252 -0.01 20.59 8.09
N SER A 253 0.54 19.80 7.16
CA SER A 253 0.70 20.19 5.75
C SER A 253 -0.64 20.23 5.00
N LEU A 254 -1.62 19.44 5.47
CA LEU A 254 -3.02 19.52 5.08
C LEU A 254 -3.83 20.05 6.27
N ARG A 255 -4.39 21.26 6.17
CA ARG A 255 -5.21 21.86 7.23
C ARG A 255 -6.59 21.19 7.28
N ALA A 256 -6.84 20.33 8.27
CA ALA A 256 -8.17 19.78 8.57
C ALA A 256 -9.05 20.86 9.21
N CYS A 257 -10.37 20.83 8.98
CA CYS A 257 -11.23 21.96 9.32
C CYS A 257 -12.31 21.72 10.37
N LEU A 258 -12.79 22.81 11.00
CA LEU A 258 -13.67 22.84 12.19
C LEU A 258 -14.95 21.97 12.06
N ALA A 259 -15.41 21.71 10.83
CA ALA A 259 -16.52 20.80 10.52
C ALA A 259 -16.26 19.31 10.87
N TYR A 260 -15.09 18.97 11.40
CA TYR A 260 -14.65 17.61 11.74
C TYR A 260 -14.60 17.37 13.24
N CYS A 261 -14.74 18.44 14.01
CA CYS A 261 -14.84 18.38 15.45
C CYS A 261 -16.32 18.26 15.79
N THR A 262 -16.76 17.12 16.34
CA THR A 262 -18.05 17.14 17.05
C THR A 262 -17.83 17.85 18.38
N SER A 263 -17.92 19.17 18.41
CA SER A 263 -18.49 19.80 19.61
C SER A 263 -19.98 19.47 19.54
N SER A 264 -20.44 18.48 20.30
CA SER A 264 -21.88 18.28 20.48
C SER A 264 -22.40 19.46 21.32
N ASN A 265 -22.76 20.54 20.65
CA ASN A 265 -23.46 21.65 21.26
C ASN A 265 -24.90 21.20 21.52
N SER A 266 -25.12 20.49 22.61
CA SER A 266 -26.47 20.19 23.07
C SER A 266 -26.92 21.31 24.00
N SER A 267 -27.84 22.15 23.52
CA SER A 267 -28.54 23.09 24.41
C SER A 267 -29.56 22.30 25.23
N VAL A 268 -29.21 21.93 26.46
CA VAL A 268 -30.19 21.35 27.40
C VAL A 268 -31.01 22.49 27.99
N CYS A 269 -32.19 22.73 27.42
CA CYS A 269 -33.12 23.76 27.87
C CYS A 269 -34.22 23.12 28.71
N ALA A 270 -34.11 23.17 30.03
CA ALA A 270 -35.23 22.86 30.92
C ALA A 270 -36.09 24.12 31.12
N GLY A 271 -37.36 24.10 30.68
CA GLY A 271 -38.32 25.17 30.99
C GLY A 271 -38.16 26.50 30.24
N GLY A 272 -37.44 26.55 29.10
CA GLY A 272 -37.41 27.72 28.22
C GLY A 272 -36.51 28.89 28.66
N THR A 273 -35.85 28.80 29.82
CA THR A 273 -34.88 29.78 30.32
C THR A 273 -33.65 29.06 30.86
N GLY A 274 -32.71 28.69 29.98
CA GLY A 274 -31.54 27.86 30.34
C GLY A 274 -30.20 28.48 29.96
N THR A 275 -29.16 28.15 30.75
CA THR A 275 -27.75 28.45 30.51
C THR A 275 -27.14 27.48 29.49
N CYS A 276 -26.37 28.01 28.54
CA CYS A 276 -25.68 27.21 27.52
C CYS A 276 -24.55 26.36 28.14
N SER A 277 -24.58 25.03 27.94
CA SER A 277 -23.52 24.12 28.37
C SER A 277 -23.03 23.27 27.21
N CYS A 278 -21.71 23.14 27.04
CA CYS A 278 -21.12 22.21 26.08
C CYS A 278 -20.28 21.18 26.82
N ALA A 279 -20.49 19.90 26.53
CA ALA A 279 -19.68 18.82 27.09
C ALA A 279 -18.39 18.68 26.25
N ALA A 280 -17.28 19.22 26.76
CA ALA A 280 -15.97 19.03 26.14
C ALA A 280 -15.43 17.64 26.52
N VAL A 281 -15.53 16.67 25.62
CA VAL A 281 -14.90 15.36 25.82
C VAL A 281 -13.41 15.49 25.48
N GLY A 282 -12.53 15.32 26.50
CA GLY A 282 -11.10 15.11 26.27
C GLY A 282 -10.19 16.33 26.18
N VAL A 283 -10.62 17.53 26.58
CA VAL A 283 -9.73 18.71 26.59
C VAL A 283 -8.92 18.76 27.90
N ALA A 284 -7.61 18.54 27.81
CA ALA A 284 -6.71 18.73 28.95
C ALA A 284 -6.65 20.23 29.33
N GLY A 285 -6.99 20.56 30.57
CA GLY A 285 -6.81 21.90 31.15
C GLY A 285 -8.07 22.73 31.44
N ILE A 286 -9.28 22.20 31.22
CA ILE A 286 -10.52 22.88 31.66
C ILE A 286 -10.99 22.30 33.00
N PRO A 287 -11.14 23.12 34.06
CA PRO A 287 -11.67 22.66 35.35
C PRO A 287 -13.12 22.20 35.20
N SER A 288 -13.48 21.11 35.90
CA SER A 288 -14.83 20.55 35.90
C SER A 288 -15.87 21.61 36.30
N GLY A 289 -16.76 21.98 35.37
CA GLY A 289 -17.87 22.92 35.62
C GLY A 289 -17.81 24.23 34.83
N ALA A 290 -16.76 24.51 34.07
CA ALA A 290 -16.72 25.65 33.15
C ALA A 290 -17.32 25.29 31.78
N SER A 291 -18.34 26.04 31.35
CA SER A 291 -18.90 25.92 29.99
C SER A 291 -18.09 26.79 29.01
N PRO A 292 -17.44 26.21 27.98
CA PRO A 292 -16.70 26.97 26.97
C PRO A 292 -17.61 27.64 25.92
N CYS A 293 -18.92 27.68 26.17
CA CYS A 293 -19.94 28.16 25.25
C CYS A 293 -20.64 29.41 25.79
N SER A 294 -20.95 30.34 24.89
CA SER A 294 -21.67 31.59 25.19
C SER A 294 -22.98 31.66 24.40
N GLY A 295 -24.03 32.23 24.99
CA GLY A 295 -25.33 32.45 24.33
C GLY A 295 -26.54 32.02 25.18
N THR A 296 -27.73 32.13 24.61
CA THR A 296 -29.02 31.70 25.19
C THR A 296 -29.54 30.43 24.50
N CYS A 297 -30.58 29.81 25.07
CA CYS A 297 -31.28 28.68 24.45
C CYS A 297 -31.65 28.97 22.98
N GLY A 298 -31.15 28.14 22.06
CA GLY A 298 -31.34 28.29 20.60
C GLY A 298 -30.22 29.04 19.87
N THR A 299 -29.31 29.73 20.57
CA THR A 299 -28.19 30.51 19.97
C THR A 299 -26.80 30.12 20.50
N CYS A 300 -26.69 28.94 21.12
CA CYS A 300 -25.43 28.43 21.69
C CYS A 300 -24.29 28.31 20.66
N MET A 301 -23.16 28.98 20.92
CA MET A 301 -21.93 28.87 20.13
C MET A 301 -20.72 28.57 21.03
N ALA A 302 -19.81 27.71 20.56
CA ALA A 302 -18.56 27.37 21.24
C ALA A 302 -17.46 28.41 20.94
N SER A 303 -16.61 28.70 21.93
CA SER A 303 -15.49 29.64 21.75
C SER A 303 -14.41 29.05 20.82
N PRO A 304 -13.87 29.83 19.85
CA PRO A 304 -12.92 29.36 18.84
C PRO A 304 -11.52 29.02 19.36
N ALA A 305 -11.21 29.29 20.63
CA ALA A 305 -9.85 29.24 21.16
C ALA A 305 -9.35 27.87 21.68
N LEU A 306 -10.19 26.83 21.73
CA LEU A 306 -9.84 25.57 22.39
C LEU A 306 -10.36 24.36 21.59
N ALA A 307 -9.56 23.87 20.64
CA ALA A 307 -9.80 22.61 19.96
C ALA A 307 -8.50 21.82 19.80
N GLY A 308 -8.19 20.98 20.79
CA GLY A 308 -7.43 19.75 20.52
C GLY A 308 -8.39 18.73 19.91
N CYS A 309 -8.13 18.28 18.67
CA CYS A 309 -8.99 17.39 17.92
C CYS A 309 -8.96 15.96 18.45
N VAL A 310 -10.14 15.37 18.70
CA VAL A 310 -10.32 13.91 18.76
C VAL A 310 -11.12 13.49 17.52
N PRO A 311 -10.60 12.63 16.62
CA PRO A 311 -11.27 12.28 15.36
C PRO A 311 -12.56 11.48 15.60
N VAL A 312 -13.63 11.80 14.86
CA VAL A 312 -14.87 11.01 14.79
C VAL A 312 -15.02 10.43 13.38
N GLY A 313 -14.60 9.18 13.20
CA GLY A 313 -14.78 8.43 11.94
C GLY A 313 -13.83 8.82 10.79
N PRO A 314 -13.92 8.11 9.65
CA PRO A 314 -13.01 8.29 8.52
C PRO A 314 -13.16 9.68 7.87
N LEU A 315 -12.00 10.27 7.61
CA LEU A 315 -11.76 11.65 7.19
C LEU A 315 -12.71 12.12 6.08
N PRO A 316 -13.45 13.22 6.30
CA PRO A 316 -13.79 14.11 5.20
C PRO A 316 -12.48 14.81 4.68
N VAL A 317 -12.42 15.46 3.52
CA VAL A 317 -11.21 16.24 3.08
C VAL A 317 -11.40 17.46 2.12
N GLY A 318 -11.20 18.73 2.52
CA GLY A 318 -10.94 19.82 1.54
C GLY A 318 -12.10 20.65 0.96
N ALA A 319 -12.78 21.46 1.77
CA ALA A 319 -13.30 22.74 1.25
C ALA A 319 -12.50 23.86 1.92
N THR A 320 -12.18 24.93 1.21
CA THR A 320 -11.71 26.18 1.82
C THR A 320 -12.78 26.68 2.78
N PRO A 321 -12.56 26.68 4.09
CA PRO A 321 -13.50 27.28 5.02
C PRO A 321 -12.98 28.67 5.35
N THR A 322 -13.87 29.63 5.21
CA THR A 322 -13.71 31.01 5.68
C THR A 322 -13.53 31.12 7.21
N SER A 323 -13.36 30.01 7.93
CA SER A 323 -13.39 29.92 9.39
C SER A 323 -12.39 28.93 10.02
N CYS A 324 -11.39 28.41 9.30
CA CYS A 324 -10.25 27.71 9.92
C CYS A 324 -9.09 28.68 10.15
N LEU A 325 -8.88 29.10 11.39
CA LEU A 325 -7.65 29.77 11.83
C LEU A 325 -6.45 28.80 11.77
#